data_AF-A0A444IS73-F1
#
_entry.id   AF-A0A444IS73-F1
#
_cell.length_a   1.000
_cell.length_b   1.000
_cell.length_c   1.000
_cell.angle_alpha   90.00
_cell.angle_beta   90.00
_cell.angle_gamma   90.00
#
_symmetry.space_group_name_H-M   'P 1'
#
loop_
_entity.id
_entity.type
_entity.pdbx_description
1 polymer ?
#
loop_
_entity_poly.entity_id
_entity_poly.type
_entity_poly.pdbx_seq_one_letter_code
_entity_poly.pdbx_strand_id
1 'polypeptide(L)'
;ECFGVTDLDVIRAIQESGLRSVEEITNFTKAGGGCGKCEDRLREILQQTVEGLAEKSTPAKEKRMTTLQKIKKIEQVLEREIRPTLKKDGGDIELVDVDGDFVTVSLRGACAGCHSSRTTLKEYVEKKLREQVVDSLIVEEEK
;
A
#
# COMPACT_ATOMS: atom_id res chain seq x y z
N GLU A 1 -32.37 16.57 -25.86
CA GLU A 1 -32.02 15.26 -25.26
C GLU A 1 -31.20 14.49 -26.29
N CYS A 2 -29.98 14.07 -25.97
CA CYS A 2 -29.08 13.43 -26.93
C CYS A 2 -28.96 11.93 -26.59
N PHE A 3 -29.41 11.06 -27.48
CA PHE A 3 -29.25 9.59 -27.47
C PHE A 3 -29.62 8.80 -26.20
N GLY A 4 -30.26 9.42 -25.19
CA GLY A 4 -30.67 8.73 -23.97
C GLY A 4 -29.49 8.26 -23.10
N VAL A 5 -28.28 8.78 -23.36
CA VAL A 5 -27.11 8.47 -22.54
C VAL A 5 -27.16 9.33 -21.28
N THR A 6 -27.08 8.69 -20.12
CA THR A 6 -27.09 9.38 -18.82
C THR A 6 -25.68 9.64 -18.31
N ASP A 7 -25.53 10.60 -17.40
CA ASP A 7 -24.27 10.88 -16.73
C ASP A 7 -23.70 9.61 -16.05
N LEU A 8 -24.56 8.72 -15.55
CA LEU A 8 -24.16 7.44 -14.95
C LEU A 8 -23.54 6.47 -15.98
N ASP A 9 -24.06 6.43 -17.19
CA ASP A 9 -23.50 5.59 -18.27
C ASP A 9 -22.11 6.07 -18.67
N VAL A 10 -21.90 7.39 -18.68
CA VAL A 10 -20.59 8.01 -18.94
C VAL A 10 -19.60 7.69 -17.82
N ILE A 11 -20.00 7.84 -16.55
CA ILE A 11 -19.15 7.52 -15.39
C ILE A 11 -18.74 6.05 -15.43
N ARG A 12 -19.67 5.12 -15.70
CA ARG A 12 -19.39 3.69 -15.81
C ARG A 12 -18.41 3.40 -16.95
N ALA A 13 -18.64 3.97 -18.14
CA ALA A 13 -17.73 3.81 -19.27
C ALA A 13 -16.30 4.30 -18.96
N ILE A 14 -16.16 5.44 -18.28
CA ILE A 14 -14.85 5.96 -17.84
C ILE A 14 -14.19 4.99 -16.84
N GLN A 15 -14.94 4.47 -15.88
CA GLN A 15 -14.40 3.57 -14.85
C GLN A 15 -14.01 2.19 -15.41
N GLU A 16 -14.83 1.62 -16.28
CA GLU A 16 -14.63 0.26 -16.81
C GLU A 16 -13.63 0.22 -17.97
N SER A 17 -13.63 1.25 -18.83
CA SER A 17 -12.78 1.28 -20.03
C SER A 17 -11.60 2.25 -19.93
N GLY A 18 -11.51 3.04 -18.86
CA GLY A 18 -10.38 3.94 -18.61
C GLY A 18 -10.25 5.09 -19.60
N LEU A 19 -11.38 5.60 -20.11
CA LEU A 19 -11.43 6.69 -21.09
C LEU A 19 -10.86 7.98 -20.49
N ARG A 20 -9.98 8.69 -21.22
CA ARG A 20 -9.24 9.86 -20.71
C ARG A 20 -9.49 11.14 -21.48
N SER A 21 -10.38 11.12 -22.45
CA SER A 21 -10.74 12.27 -23.27
C SER A 21 -12.22 12.28 -23.62
N VAL A 22 -12.74 13.47 -23.92
CA VAL A 22 -14.13 13.66 -24.36
C VAL A 22 -14.39 12.91 -25.66
N GLU A 23 -13.42 12.91 -26.58
CA GLU A 23 -13.53 12.20 -27.86
C GLU A 23 -13.67 10.69 -27.66
N GLU A 24 -12.92 10.09 -26.73
CA GLU A 24 -13.07 8.68 -26.38
C GLU A 24 -14.45 8.37 -25.79
N ILE A 25 -14.96 9.25 -24.91
CA ILE A 25 -16.31 9.12 -24.35
C ILE A 25 -17.36 9.19 -25.46
N THR A 26 -17.25 10.15 -26.38
CA THR A 26 -18.17 10.30 -27.50
C THR A 26 -18.10 9.11 -28.45
N ASN A 27 -16.92 8.58 -28.76
CA ASN A 27 -16.79 7.39 -29.60
C ASN A 27 -17.33 6.13 -28.92
N PHE A 28 -17.17 6.00 -27.60
CA PHE A 28 -17.56 4.82 -26.84
C PHE A 28 -19.05 4.80 -26.48
N THR A 29 -19.54 5.88 -25.87
CA THR A 29 -20.93 5.99 -25.38
C THR A 29 -21.88 6.58 -26.43
N LYS A 30 -21.35 7.11 -27.54
CA LYS A 30 -22.09 7.89 -28.54
C LYS A 30 -22.71 9.18 -27.98
N ALA A 31 -22.34 9.59 -26.76
CA ALA A 31 -22.78 10.84 -26.17
C ALA A 31 -22.12 12.03 -26.90
N GLY A 32 -22.93 12.87 -27.54
CA GLY A 32 -22.48 14.17 -28.07
C GLY A 32 -21.98 14.22 -29.51
N GLY A 33 -22.07 13.13 -30.29
CA GLY A 33 -21.59 13.08 -31.69
C GLY A 33 -22.37 13.93 -32.71
N GLY A 34 -23.19 14.88 -32.29
CA GLY A 34 -24.08 15.67 -33.15
C GLY A 34 -23.88 17.18 -33.06
N CYS A 35 -24.20 17.79 -31.92
CA CYS A 35 -24.32 19.25 -31.80
C CYS A 35 -23.33 19.92 -30.82
N GLY A 36 -22.42 19.16 -30.19
CA GLY A 36 -21.37 19.67 -29.29
C GLY A 36 -21.85 20.26 -27.95
N LYS A 37 -23.16 20.49 -27.77
CA LYS A 37 -23.72 21.18 -26.59
C LYS A 37 -23.47 20.47 -25.25
N CYS A 38 -23.06 19.21 -25.26
CA CYS A 38 -22.76 18.43 -24.06
C CYS A 38 -21.26 18.23 -23.80
N GLU A 39 -20.37 18.78 -24.64
CA GLU A 39 -18.93 18.62 -24.46
C GLU A 39 -18.44 19.15 -23.11
N ASP A 40 -18.95 20.29 -22.66
CA ASP A 40 -18.59 20.87 -21.36
C ASP A 40 -19.01 19.97 -20.19
N ARG A 41 -20.20 19.36 -20.28
CA ARG A 41 -20.71 18.44 -19.26
C ARG A 41 -19.92 17.13 -19.23
N LEU A 42 -19.51 16.61 -20.39
CA LEU A 42 -18.66 15.42 -20.48
C LEU A 42 -17.26 15.67 -19.90
N ARG A 43 -16.70 16.88 -20.11
CA ARG A 43 -15.44 17.30 -19.48
C ARG A 43 -15.55 17.32 -17.96
N GLU A 44 -16.63 17.89 -17.43
CA GLU A 44 -16.88 17.94 -16.00
C GLU A 44 -16.99 16.53 -15.39
N ILE A 45 -17.76 15.64 -16.01
CA ILE A 45 -17.90 14.25 -15.55
C ILE A 45 -16.56 13.50 -15.63
N LEU A 46 -15.79 13.69 -16.70
CA LEU A 46 -14.45 13.11 -16.85
C LEU A 46 -13.52 13.60 -15.75
N GLN A 47 -13.48 14.90 -15.49
CA GLN A 47 -12.66 15.48 -14.44
C GLN A 47 -13.05 14.91 -13.07
N GLN A 48 -14.33 14.97 -12.71
CA GLN A 48 -14.83 14.46 -11.44
C GLN A 48 -14.63 12.95 -11.27
N THR A 49 -14.75 12.17 -12.35
CA THR A 49 -14.56 10.72 -12.30
C THR A 49 -13.08 10.36 -12.20
N VAL A 50 -12.19 11.05 -12.92
CA VAL A 50 -10.74 10.86 -12.83
C VAL A 50 -10.19 11.34 -11.49
N GLU A 51 -10.70 12.46 -10.95
CA GLU A 51 -10.40 12.95 -9.61
C GLU A 51 -10.94 11.99 -8.54
N GLY A 52 -12.19 11.52 -8.66
CA GLY A 52 -12.77 10.52 -7.76
C GLY A 52 -12.10 9.14 -7.85
N LEU A 53 -11.57 8.78 -9.03
CA LEU A 53 -10.66 7.64 -9.20
C LEU A 53 -9.29 7.93 -8.58
N ALA A 54 -8.80 9.16 -8.56
CA ALA A 54 -7.57 9.52 -7.84
C ALA A 54 -7.76 9.52 -6.31
N GLU A 55 -8.99 9.66 -5.81
CA GLU A 55 -9.32 9.51 -4.40
C GLU A 55 -9.56 8.03 -4.01
N LYS A 56 -10.17 7.21 -4.88
CA LYS A 56 -10.36 5.75 -4.66
C LYS A 56 -9.13 4.91 -5.04
N SER A 57 -8.30 5.44 -5.90
CA SER A 57 -6.93 5.02 -6.10
C SER A 57 -6.08 6.07 -5.41
N THR A 58 -5.93 5.99 -4.09
CA THR A 58 -4.54 5.94 -3.67
C THR A 58 -3.94 4.77 -4.45
N PRO A 59 -3.07 4.97 -5.46
CA PRO A 59 -1.95 4.07 -5.46
C PRO A 59 -1.41 4.24 -4.04
N ALA A 60 -1.41 3.14 -3.29
CA ALA A 60 -0.24 2.88 -2.47
C ALA A 60 0.93 3.09 -3.44
N LYS A 61 1.39 4.34 -3.55
CA LYS A 61 2.74 4.66 -3.91
C LYS A 61 3.44 3.98 -2.75
N GLU A 62 3.74 2.70 -2.93
CA GLU A 62 4.73 1.98 -2.17
C GLU A 62 5.77 3.03 -1.92
N LYS A 63 5.88 3.45 -0.66
CA LYS A 63 6.92 4.37 -0.27
C LYS A 63 8.16 3.64 -0.75
N ARG A 64 8.71 4.06 -1.89
CA ARG A 64 9.96 3.54 -2.46
C ARG A 64 11.02 4.00 -1.49
N MET A 65 11.01 3.36 -0.33
CA MET A 65 12.01 3.51 0.69
C MET A 65 13.18 2.72 0.16
N THR A 66 14.29 3.42 -0.03
CA THR A 66 15.56 2.77 -0.33
C THR A 66 15.87 1.74 0.75
N THR A 67 16.63 0.69 0.42
CA THR A 67 17.03 -0.35 1.40
C THR A 67 17.64 0.27 2.66
N LEU A 68 18.45 1.32 2.49
CA LEU A 68 19.04 2.07 3.61
C LEU A 68 18.00 2.74 4.51
N GLN A 69 16.93 3.29 3.94
CA GLN A 69 15.83 3.81 4.74
C GLN A 69 15.05 2.69 5.43
N LYS A 70 14.88 1.52 4.78
CA LYS A 70 14.21 0.35 5.39
C LYS A 70 14.98 -0.08 6.64
N ILE A 71 16.28 -0.31 6.50
CA ILE A 71 17.16 -0.71 7.61
C ILE A 71 17.05 0.27 8.78
N LYS A 72 17.25 1.58 8.53
CA LYS A 72 17.16 2.59 9.61
C LYS A 72 15.83 2.57 10.34
N LYS A 73 14.73 2.37 9.61
CA LYS A 73 13.40 2.36 10.18
C LYS A 73 13.13 1.08 10.98
N ILE A 74 13.57 -0.07 10.46
CA ILE A 74 13.53 -1.36 11.15
C ILE A 74 14.32 -1.26 12.45
N GLU A 75 15.56 -0.76 12.42
CA GLU A 75 16.39 -0.56 13.62
C GLU A 75 15.70 0.36 14.65
N GLN A 76 15.09 1.46 14.21
CA GLN A 76 14.37 2.36 15.11
C GLN A 76 13.17 1.68 15.78
N VAL A 77 12.42 0.86 15.04
CA VAL A 77 11.28 0.11 15.60
C VAL A 77 11.77 -0.96 16.57
N LEU A 78 12.82 -1.70 16.20
CA LEU A 78 13.44 -2.69 17.08
C LEU A 78 13.90 -2.06 18.40
N GLU A 79 14.59 -0.92 18.35
CA GLU A 79 15.10 -0.23 19.55
C GLU A 79 14.00 0.36 20.44
N ARG A 80 12.97 0.97 19.84
CA ARG A 80 11.96 1.73 20.60
C ARG A 80 10.82 0.88 21.13
N GLU A 81 10.42 -0.15 20.40
CA GLU A 81 9.21 -0.93 20.72
C GLU A 81 9.56 -2.35 21.21
N ILE A 82 10.50 -3.01 20.52
CA ILE A 82 10.73 -4.45 20.71
C ILE A 82 11.76 -4.73 21.80
N ARG A 83 12.97 -4.15 21.69
CA ARG A 83 14.06 -4.29 22.67
C ARG A 83 13.66 -3.99 24.12
N PRO A 84 12.92 -2.92 24.46
CA PRO A 84 12.53 -2.66 25.85
C PRO A 84 11.58 -3.72 26.40
N THR A 85 10.77 -4.36 25.55
CA THR A 85 9.90 -5.47 25.93
C THR A 85 10.74 -6.72 26.19
N LEU A 86 11.64 -7.08 25.26
CA LEU A 86 12.51 -8.26 25.40
C LEU A 86 13.48 -8.14 26.58
N LYS A 87 14.04 -6.96 26.83
CA LYS A 87 14.95 -6.73 27.96
C LYS A 87 14.28 -6.91 29.32
N LYS A 88 12.97 -6.67 29.43
CA LYS A 88 12.21 -6.97 30.66
C LYS A 88 12.17 -8.47 30.93
N ASP A 89 12.12 -9.27 29.88
CA ASP A 89 12.14 -10.74 29.93
C ASP A 89 13.58 -11.31 29.96
N GLY A 90 14.61 -10.45 30.03
CA GLY A 90 16.02 -10.88 30.04
C GLY A 90 16.53 -11.38 28.69
N GLY A 91 15.87 -11.01 27.60
CA GLY A 91 16.29 -11.29 26.23
C GLY A 91 16.73 -10.03 25.47
N ASP A 92 17.21 -10.24 24.25
CA ASP A 92 17.53 -9.16 23.33
C ASP A 92 17.31 -9.62 21.88
N ILE A 93 17.30 -8.66 20.95
CA ILE A 93 17.17 -8.90 19.50
C ILE A 93 18.15 -8.03 18.72
N GLU A 94 18.72 -8.61 17.67
CA GLU A 94 19.57 -7.90 16.72
C GLU A 94 19.09 -8.10 15.29
N LEU A 95 19.24 -7.05 14.50
CA LEU A 95 19.04 -7.11 13.05
C LEU A 95 20.32 -7.67 12.42
N VAL A 96 20.19 -8.75 11.65
CA VAL A 96 21.29 -9.41 10.95
C VAL A 96 21.36 -8.92 9.51
N ASP A 97 20.25 -9.02 8.79
CA ASP A 97 20.20 -8.69 7.37
C ASP A 97 18.81 -8.20 6.93
N VAL A 98 18.77 -7.46 5.82
CA VAL A 98 17.55 -7.02 5.15
C VAL A 98 17.71 -7.20 3.64
N ASP A 99 17.10 -8.26 3.11
CA ASP A 99 17.07 -8.55 1.67
C ASP A 99 15.67 -8.31 1.11
N GLY A 100 15.48 -7.18 0.43
CA GLY A 100 14.19 -6.80 -0.15
C GLY A 100 13.09 -6.62 0.90
N ASP A 101 12.28 -7.66 1.09
CA ASP A 101 11.20 -7.73 2.09
C ASP A 101 11.49 -8.73 3.21
N PHE A 102 12.57 -9.51 3.12
CA PHE A 102 13.01 -10.43 4.15
C PHE A 102 13.90 -9.70 5.16
N VAL A 103 13.59 -9.86 6.44
CA VAL A 103 14.32 -9.26 7.57
C VAL A 103 14.80 -10.39 8.46
N THR A 104 16.10 -10.62 8.47
CA THR A 104 16.72 -11.65 9.32
C THR A 104 17.12 -11.04 10.65
N VAL A 105 16.69 -11.65 11.74
CA VAL A 105 16.97 -11.22 13.12
C VAL A 105 17.59 -12.35 13.92
N SER A 106 18.46 -12.01 14.87
CA SER A 106 19.04 -12.95 15.83
C SER A 106 18.49 -12.64 17.22
N LEU A 107 17.89 -13.65 17.87
CA LEU A 107 17.42 -13.55 19.25
C LEU A 107 18.56 -13.90 20.20
N ARG A 108 18.70 -13.14 21.29
CA ARG A 108 19.73 -13.31 22.31
C ARG A 108 19.14 -13.43 23.71
N GLY A 109 19.95 -13.95 24.65
CA GLY A 109 19.58 -14.08 26.06
C GLY A 109 18.49 -15.12 26.29
N ALA A 110 17.55 -14.82 27.19
CA ALA A 110 16.45 -15.73 27.53
C ALA A 110 15.57 -16.10 26.33
N CYS A 111 15.46 -15.21 25.33
CA CYS A 111 14.66 -15.42 24.13
C CYS A 111 15.23 -16.49 23.18
N ALA A 112 16.54 -16.72 23.19
CA ALA A 112 17.17 -17.72 22.33
C ALA A 112 16.85 -19.17 22.77
N GLY A 113 16.68 -19.38 24.08
CA GLY A 113 16.47 -20.71 24.66
C GLY A 113 15.00 -21.14 24.78
N CYS A 114 14.05 -20.21 24.61
CA CYS A 114 12.63 -20.49 24.87
C CYS A 114 11.92 -21.02 23.62
N HIS A 115 12.00 -22.34 23.38
CA HIS A 115 11.41 -22.99 22.20
C HIS A 115 9.89 -22.76 22.06
N SER A 116 9.17 -22.67 23.20
CA SER A 116 7.72 -22.41 23.22
C SER A 116 7.34 -20.98 22.83
N SER A 117 8.26 -20.03 22.95
CA SER A 117 7.99 -18.60 22.73
C SER A 117 8.65 -18.04 21.48
N ARG A 118 9.46 -18.82 20.75
CA ARG A 118 10.08 -18.38 19.49
C ARG A 118 9.05 -18.00 18.44
N THR A 119 8.01 -18.83 18.25
CA THR A 119 6.95 -18.56 17.27
C THR A 119 6.19 -17.28 17.60
N THR A 120 5.78 -17.11 18.86
CA THR A 120 5.00 -15.93 19.27
C THR A 120 5.83 -14.64 19.24
N LEU A 121 7.12 -14.71 19.61
CA LEU A 121 8.03 -13.57 19.50
C LEU A 121 8.27 -13.18 18.03
N LYS A 122 8.47 -14.17 17.16
CA LYS A 122 8.60 -13.94 15.72
C LYS A 122 7.36 -13.23 15.16
N GLU A 123 6.17 -13.75 15.44
CA GLU A 123 4.89 -13.17 15.00
C GLU A 123 4.70 -11.74 15.54
N TYR A 124 5.07 -11.50 16.80
CA TYR A 124 5.01 -10.17 17.39
C TYR A 124 5.94 -9.17 16.69
N VAL A 125 7.19 -9.56 16.43
CA VAL A 125 8.18 -8.71 15.76
C VAL A 125 7.75 -8.44 14.31
N GLU A 126 7.31 -9.46 13.59
CA GLU A 126 6.81 -9.34 12.23
C GLU A 126 5.63 -8.37 12.14
N LYS A 127 4.64 -8.54 13.01
CA LYS A 127 3.47 -7.65 13.06
C LYS A 127 3.88 -6.20 13.29
N LYS A 128 4.78 -5.95 14.24
CA LYS A 128 5.25 -4.60 14.56
C LYS A 128 6.01 -3.94 13.42
N LEU A 129 6.86 -4.71 12.72
CA LEU A 129 7.58 -4.21 11.56
C LEU A 129 6.64 -3.92 10.38
N ARG A 130 5.61 -4.76 10.17
CA ARG A 130 4.59 -4.51 9.14
C ARG A 130 3.79 -3.24 9.37
N GLU A 131 3.35 -3.01 10.61
CA GLU A 131 2.59 -1.82 11.00
C GLU A 131 3.39 -0.52 10.84
N GLN A 132 4.69 -0.54 11.15
CA GLN A 132 5.51 0.68 11.21
C GLN A 132 6.34 0.95 9.94
N VAL A 133 6.72 -0.09 9.20
CA VAL A 133 7.64 0.01 8.07
C VAL A 133 6.91 -0.22 6.75
N VAL A 134 6.60 -1.47 6.41
CA VAL A 134 5.87 -1.88 5.20
C VAL A 134 5.17 -3.22 5.49
N ASP A 135 3.91 -3.36 5.05
CA ASP A 135 3.10 -4.56 5.27
C ASP A 135 3.65 -5.84 4.61
N SER A 136 4.47 -5.71 3.57
CA SER A 136 5.10 -6.83 2.85
C SER A 136 6.26 -7.51 3.60
N LEU A 137 6.72 -6.97 4.72
CA LEU A 137 7.92 -7.49 5.40
C LEU A 137 7.70 -8.88 5.99
N ILE A 138 8.67 -9.75 5.81
CA ILE A 138 8.70 -11.11 6.35
C ILE A 138 9.89 -11.20 7.29
N VAL A 139 9.67 -11.66 8.52
CA VAL A 139 10.75 -11.80 9.49
C VAL A 139 11.24 -13.25 9.52
N GLU A 140 12.54 -13.44 9.57
CA GLU A 140 13.18 -14.73 9.74
C GLU A 140 14.17 -14.70 10.89
N GLU A 141 14.31 -15.81 11.59
CA GLU A 141 15.27 -15.94 12.70
C GLU A 141 16.54 -16.63 12.18
N GLU A 142 17.69 -16.02 12.44
CA GLU A 142 18.99 -16.65 12.21
C GLU A 142 19.17 -17.81 13.21
N LYS A 143 19.46 -19.01 12.70
CA LYS A 143 19.60 -20.24 13.49
C LYS A 143 20.98 -20.41 14.09
#